data_AF-A0A937SYN9-F1
#
_entry.id   AF-A0A937SYN9-F1
#
_cell.length_a   1.000
_cell.length_b   1.000
_cell.length_c   1.000
_cell.angle_alpha   90.00
_cell.angle_beta   90.00
_cell.angle_gamma   90.00
#
_symmetry.space_group_name_H-M   'P 1'
#
loop_
_entity.id
_entity.type
_entity.pdbx_description
1 polymer ?
#
loop_
_entity_poly.entity_id
_entity_poly.type
_entity_poly.pdbx_seq_one_letter_code
_entity_poly.pdbx_strand_id
1 'polypeptide(L)'
;MNILAVPPRLISMDAFKEFTYPKAFSMRVAGFAKQGLLIILLLVAFTGCSTKEVEMAFKGDLRPGKANKIIGEYCQSCHIHKDFDPPLHVSKVRNLYNRPAFKKARECRSCHYIEKNWMHNQHERKTRMPEDANQGKFKKFEKKELSRKRRG
;
A
#
# COMPACT_ATOMS: atom_id res chain seq x y z
N MET A 1 57.31 12.12 -86.14
CA MET A 1 55.94 11.80 -85.70
C MET A 1 55.89 11.88 -84.17
N ASN A 2 55.24 12.91 -83.64
CA ASN A 2 54.79 12.98 -82.23
C ASN A 2 53.68 11.93 -82.02
N ILE A 3 53.49 11.36 -80.82
CA ILE A 3 52.57 11.82 -79.74
C ILE A 3 52.88 10.88 -78.53
N LEU A 4 53.39 11.41 -77.39
CA LEU A 4 52.72 11.64 -76.08
C LEU A 4 52.19 10.34 -75.39
N ALA A 5 52.24 10.10 -74.07
CA ALA A 5 52.60 10.88 -72.88
C ALA A 5 52.60 9.99 -71.61
N VAL A 6 53.47 10.35 -70.65
CA VAL A 6 53.32 10.47 -69.17
C VAL A 6 52.73 9.33 -68.31
N PRO A 7 53.41 8.93 -67.20
CA PRO A 7 52.95 7.96 -66.20
C PRO A 7 52.30 8.62 -64.96
N PRO A 8 51.52 7.86 -64.17
CA PRO A 8 51.52 8.05 -62.71
C PRO A 8 51.37 6.70 -61.98
N ARG A 9 51.65 6.51 -60.68
CA ARG A 9 52.21 7.29 -59.57
C ARG A 9 52.47 6.25 -58.47
N LEU A 10 53.54 6.45 -57.70
CA LEU A 10 53.77 5.82 -56.40
C LEU A 10 52.63 6.14 -55.42
N ILE A 11 52.15 5.13 -54.69
CA ILE A 11 51.37 5.26 -53.44
C ILE A 11 51.93 4.15 -52.53
N SER A 12 52.88 4.48 -51.66
CA SER A 12 52.75 4.98 -50.28
C SER A 12 52.36 3.91 -49.27
N MET A 13 53.26 3.76 -48.30
CA MET A 13 53.19 2.96 -47.09
C MET A 13 52.07 3.44 -46.14
N ASP A 14 51.74 2.53 -45.23
CA ASP A 14 51.14 2.75 -43.90
C ASP A 14 49.65 3.10 -43.80
N ALA A 15 48.85 2.08 -43.44
CA ALA A 15 47.52 2.27 -42.86
C ALA A 15 47.24 1.21 -41.77
N PHE A 16 47.97 1.31 -40.66
CA PHE A 16 47.56 0.71 -39.37
C PHE A 16 47.37 1.84 -38.35
N LYS A 17 46.11 2.14 -38.05
CA LYS A 17 45.49 2.96 -36.96
C LYS A 17 44.25 3.60 -37.61
N GLU A 18 43.03 3.47 -37.11
CA GLU A 18 42.59 3.54 -35.73
C GLU A 18 41.36 2.65 -35.49
N PHE A 19 41.36 1.95 -34.36
CA PHE A 19 40.16 1.31 -33.82
C PHE A 19 39.38 2.37 -33.01
N THR A 20 38.63 3.25 -33.67
CA THR A 20 37.73 4.18 -32.98
C THR A 20 36.41 3.48 -32.67
N TYR A 21 36.32 2.95 -31.44
CA TYR A 21 35.07 2.49 -30.83
C TYR A 21 34.12 3.69 -30.64
N PRO A 22 32.86 3.66 -31.15
CA PRO A 22 32.01 4.83 -31.04
C PRO A 22 31.49 4.98 -29.60
N LYS A 23 31.93 6.07 -28.94
CA LYS A 23 31.45 6.59 -27.64
C LYS A 23 29.93 6.87 -27.57
N ALA A 24 29.17 6.63 -28.64
CA ALA A 24 27.74 6.89 -28.72
C ALA A 24 26.85 5.89 -27.97
N PHE A 25 27.33 4.66 -27.71
CA PHE A 25 26.54 3.66 -26.99
C PHE A 25 26.45 3.93 -25.48
N SER A 26 27.45 4.62 -24.91
CA SER A 26 27.55 4.85 -23.46
C SER A 26 26.55 5.89 -22.92
N MET A 27 26.22 6.93 -23.69
CA MET A 27 25.31 7.99 -23.23
C MET A 27 23.84 7.55 -23.17
N ARG A 28 23.40 6.62 -24.04
CA ARG A 28 22.02 6.11 -24.02
C ARG A 28 21.76 5.27 -22.78
N VAL A 29 22.69 4.38 -22.41
CA VAL A 29 22.52 3.44 -21.28
C VAL A 29 22.47 4.19 -19.93
N ALA A 30 23.25 5.26 -19.78
CA ALA A 30 23.24 6.08 -18.56
C ALA A 30 21.92 6.84 -18.35
N GLY A 31 21.26 7.27 -19.44
CA GLY A 31 19.93 7.89 -19.40
C GLY A 31 18.85 6.90 -18.97
N PHE A 32 18.84 5.71 -19.57
CA PHE A 32 17.89 4.63 -19.21
C PHE A 32 18.08 4.13 -17.77
N ALA A 33 19.32 4.07 -17.27
CA ALA A 33 19.59 3.68 -15.88
C ALA A 33 19.05 4.71 -14.88
N LYS A 34 19.22 6.01 -15.13
CA LYS A 34 18.67 7.08 -14.27
C LYS A 34 17.15 7.12 -14.31
N GLN A 35 16.54 6.95 -15.48
CA GLN A 35 15.08 6.89 -15.64
C GLN A 35 14.49 5.64 -14.99
N GLY A 36 15.12 4.48 -15.15
CA GLY A 36 14.71 3.24 -14.49
C GLY A 36 14.80 3.34 -12.96
N LEU A 37 15.89 3.92 -12.43
CA LEU A 37 16.06 4.15 -10.99
C LEU A 37 14.98 5.08 -10.43
N LEU A 38 14.63 6.16 -11.15
CA LEU A 38 13.60 7.11 -10.74
C LEU A 38 12.20 6.46 -10.72
N ILE A 39 11.91 5.60 -11.69
CA ILE A 39 10.65 4.82 -11.74
C ILE A 39 10.60 3.82 -10.59
N ILE A 40 11.69 3.12 -10.28
CA ILE A 40 11.76 2.18 -9.14
C ILE A 40 11.56 2.94 -7.81
N LEU A 41 12.21 4.09 -7.63
CA LEU A 41 12.04 4.94 -6.45
C LEU A 41 10.60 5.42 -6.28
N LEU A 42 9.95 5.84 -7.39
CA LEU A 42 8.53 6.20 -7.40
C LEU A 42 7.64 5.01 -7.04
N LEU A 43 7.90 3.81 -7.58
CA LEU A 43 7.12 2.61 -7.28
C LEU A 43 7.25 2.18 -5.81
N VAL A 44 8.44 2.31 -5.21
CA VAL A 44 8.65 2.02 -3.77
C VAL A 44 7.94 3.05 -2.89
N ALA A 45 7.84 4.32 -3.31
CA ALA A 45 7.11 5.34 -2.55
C ALA A 45 5.59 5.04 -2.41
N PHE A 46 5.01 4.21 -3.29
CA PHE A 46 3.60 3.82 -3.23
C PHE A 46 3.32 2.50 -2.52
N THR A 47 4.31 1.82 -1.93
CA THR A 47 4.03 0.64 -1.09
C THR A 47 3.45 1.09 0.25
N GLY A 48 2.12 1.24 0.32
CA GLY A 48 1.41 1.68 1.51
C GLY A 48 1.57 0.69 2.68
N CYS A 49 2.46 1.01 3.62
CA CYS A 49 2.66 0.26 4.86
C CYS A 49 1.43 0.18 5.79
N SER A 50 0.42 1.05 5.60
CA SER A 50 -0.71 1.14 6.54
C SER A 50 -1.60 -0.12 6.54
N THR A 51 -1.63 -0.89 5.45
CA THR A 51 -2.54 -2.05 5.31
C THR A 51 -2.31 -3.13 6.36
N LYS A 52 -1.05 -3.46 6.67
CA LYS A 52 -0.69 -4.50 7.64
C LYS A 52 -1.00 -4.09 9.08
N GLU A 53 -0.71 -2.84 9.45
CA GLU A 53 -0.97 -2.35 10.80
C GLU A 53 -2.48 -2.24 11.07
N VAL A 54 -3.26 -1.81 10.07
CA VAL A 54 -4.73 -1.82 10.15
C VAL A 54 -5.26 -3.24 10.35
N GLU A 55 -4.73 -4.21 9.61
CA GLU A 55 -5.13 -5.61 9.76
C GLU A 55 -4.85 -6.15 11.17
N MET A 56 -3.65 -5.93 11.69
CA MET A 56 -3.29 -6.30 13.06
C MET A 56 -4.19 -5.62 14.11
N ALA A 57 -4.49 -4.33 13.90
CA ALA A 57 -5.37 -3.59 14.79
C ALA A 57 -6.79 -4.18 14.81
N PHE A 58 -7.37 -4.50 13.65
CA PHE A 58 -8.70 -5.13 13.57
C PHE A 58 -8.72 -6.58 14.08
N LYS A 59 -7.64 -7.35 13.92
CA LYS A 59 -7.59 -8.77 14.32
C LYS A 59 -7.56 -9.02 15.82
N GLY A 60 -6.98 -8.11 16.60
CA GLY A 60 -6.73 -8.40 18.02
C GLY A 60 -5.31 -8.13 18.47
N ASP A 61 -4.38 -7.97 17.53
CA ASP A 61 -2.96 -8.26 17.78
C ASP A 61 -2.20 -7.08 18.42
N LEU A 62 -2.86 -5.93 18.52
CA LEU A 62 -2.33 -4.73 19.15
C LEU A 62 -3.07 -4.40 20.45
N ARG A 63 -2.35 -3.74 21.37
CA ARG A 63 -2.92 -3.18 22.61
C ARG A 63 -4.09 -2.22 22.26
N PRO A 64 -5.18 -2.19 23.07
CA PRO A 64 -6.38 -1.41 22.74
C PRO A 64 -6.14 0.06 22.37
N GLY A 65 -5.24 0.76 23.08
CA GLY A 65 -4.90 2.15 22.78
C GLY A 65 -4.26 2.33 21.39
N LYS A 66 -3.24 1.51 21.06
CA LYS A 66 -2.59 1.54 19.73
C LYS A 66 -3.58 1.11 18.63
N ALA A 67 -4.37 0.06 18.89
CA ALA A 67 -5.38 -0.42 17.94
C ALA A 67 -6.42 0.67 17.62
N ASN A 68 -6.96 1.35 18.63
CA ASN A 68 -7.94 2.41 18.43
C ASN A 68 -7.37 3.61 17.68
N LYS A 69 -6.11 3.99 17.95
CA LYS A 69 -5.43 5.06 17.20
C LYS A 69 -5.36 4.70 15.70
N ILE A 70 -4.80 3.53 15.38
CA ILE A 70 -4.63 3.07 13.98
C ILE A 70 -5.98 2.93 13.28
N ILE A 71 -6.99 2.34 13.94
CA ILE A 71 -8.32 2.20 13.35
C ILE A 71 -9.00 3.56 13.18
N GLY A 72 -8.80 4.50 14.12
CA GLY A 72 -9.31 5.86 14.04
C GLY A 72 -8.73 6.61 12.83
N GLU A 73 -7.42 6.60 12.68
CA GLU A 73 -6.71 7.18 11.53
C GLU A 73 -7.16 6.53 10.20
N TYR A 74 -7.32 5.20 10.19
CA TYR A 74 -7.87 4.49 9.04
C TYR A 74 -9.29 4.95 8.70
N CYS A 75 -10.17 5.11 9.70
CA CYS A 75 -11.52 5.64 9.46
C CYS A 75 -11.51 7.09 8.96
N GLN A 76 -10.63 7.94 9.48
CA GLN A 76 -10.48 9.34 9.06
C GLN A 76 -9.90 9.49 7.66
N SER A 77 -9.14 8.49 7.18
CA SER A 77 -8.66 8.46 5.80
C SER A 77 -9.80 8.39 4.77
N CYS A 78 -10.99 7.94 5.18
CA CYS A 78 -12.19 8.02 4.34
C CYS A 78 -12.72 9.47 4.33
N HIS A 79 -12.81 10.08 3.14
CA HIS A 79 -13.27 11.46 2.91
C HIS A 79 -14.54 11.89 3.69
N ILE A 80 -15.48 10.95 3.91
CA ILE A 80 -16.77 11.20 4.58
C ILE A 80 -16.62 11.40 6.11
N HIS A 81 -15.44 11.12 6.67
CA HIS A 81 -15.18 11.05 8.11
C HIS A 81 -14.11 12.04 8.59
N LYS A 82 -13.94 13.20 7.93
CA LYS A 82 -12.90 14.17 8.28
C LYS A 82 -12.98 14.66 9.74
N ASP A 83 -14.19 14.80 10.27
CA ASP A 83 -14.47 15.18 11.67
C ASP A 83 -14.81 13.97 12.56
N PHE A 84 -14.33 12.77 12.20
CA PHE A 84 -14.61 11.55 12.96
C PHE A 84 -13.84 11.52 14.29
N ASP A 85 -14.59 11.53 15.38
CA ASP A 85 -14.12 11.25 16.73
C ASP A 85 -14.52 9.80 17.11
N PRO A 86 -13.57 8.85 17.22
CA PRO A 86 -13.89 7.46 17.52
C PRO A 86 -14.56 7.25 18.89
N PRO A 87 -14.06 7.82 20.02
CA PRO A 87 -14.79 7.80 21.29
C PRO A 87 -16.23 8.30 21.21
N LEU A 88 -16.47 9.45 20.58
CA LEU A 88 -17.81 10.02 20.44
C LEU A 88 -18.70 9.16 19.54
N HIS A 89 -18.15 8.61 18.48
CA HIS A 89 -18.86 7.70 17.59
C HIS A 89 -19.31 6.44 18.35
N VAL A 90 -18.39 5.76 19.04
CA VAL A 90 -18.69 4.52 19.77
C VAL A 90 -19.73 4.75 20.87
N SER A 91 -19.65 5.89 21.59
CA SER A 91 -20.61 6.20 22.67
C SER A 91 -22.04 6.38 22.15
N LYS A 92 -22.20 6.96 20.96
CA LYS A 92 -23.49 7.12 20.28
C LYS A 92 -24.04 5.78 19.77
N VAL A 93 -23.24 5.02 19.00
CA VAL A 93 -23.76 3.84 18.28
C VAL A 93 -23.94 2.61 19.16
N ARG A 94 -23.18 2.45 20.24
CA ARG A 94 -23.26 1.24 21.10
C ARG A 94 -24.64 1.04 21.74
N ASN A 95 -25.41 2.11 21.90
CA ASN A 95 -26.75 2.06 22.50
C ASN A 95 -27.80 1.44 21.56
N LEU A 96 -27.51 1.35 20.26
CA LEU A 96 -28.36 0.66 19.29
C LEU A 96 -28.30 -0.87 19.44
N TYR A 97 -27.30 -1.36 20.18
CA TYR A 97 -27.09 -2.79 20.39
C TYR A 97 -27.62 -3.25 21.74
N ASN A 98 -28.32 -4.39 21.72
CA ASN A 98 -28.85 -5.06 22.90
C ASN A 98 -27.87 -6.11 23.46
N ARG A 99 -26.86 -6.52 22.69
CA ARG A 99 -25.91 -7.55 23.10
C ARG A 99 -24.72 -6.96 23.86
N PRO A 100 -24.27 -7.57 24.98
CA PRO A 100 -23.19 -7.02 25.82
C PRO A 100 -21.86 -6.77 25.10
N ALA A 101 -21.49 -7.61 24.12
CA ALA A 101 -20.24 -7.50 23.40
C ALA A 101 -20.10 -6.14 22.67
N PHE A 102 -21.22 -5.66 22.11
CA PHE A 102 -21.33 -4.38 21.39
C PHE A 102 -21.73 -3.23 22.32
N LYS A 103 -22.69 -3.44 23.23
CA LYS A 103 -23.17 -2.41 24.16
C LYS A 103 -22.07 -1.87 25.07
N LYS A 104 -21.08 -2.71 25.40
CA LYS A 104 -19.87 -2.36 26.16
C LYS A 104 -18.66 -2.13 25.26
N ALA A 105 -18.84 -1.81 23.98
CA ALA A 105 -17.74 -1.52 23.08
C ALA A 105 -17.00 -0.25 23.51
N ARG A 106 -15.67 -0.30 23.37
CA ARG A 106 -14.74 0.84 23.50
C ARG A 106 -13.83 0.96 22.28
N GLU A 107 -13.97 0.04 21.32
CA GLU A 107 -13.08 -0.09 20.18
C GLU A 107 -13.93 -0.25 18.92
N CYS A 108 -13.53 0.40 17.82
CA CYS A 108 -14.24 0.34 16.55
C CYS A 108 -14.37 -1.10 16.03
N ARG A 109 -13.36 -1.96 16.27
CA ARG A 109 -13.35 -3.37 15.86
C ARG A 109 -14.40 -4.25 16.55
N SER A 110 -15.01 -3.77 17.64
CA SER A 110 -16.11 -4.50 18.27
C SER A 110 -17.31 -4.57 17.30
N CYS A 111 -17.60 -3.48 16.59
CA CYS A 111 -18.71 -3.41 15.63
C CYS A 111 -18.24 -3.60 14.18
N HIS A 112 -17.06 -3.09 13.83
CA HIS A 112 -16.51 -3.17 12.48
C HIS A 112 -15.49 -4.30 12.32
N TYR A 113 -15.33 -4.78 11.10
CA TYR A 113 -14.26 -5.69 10.73
C TYR A 113 -13.83 -5.38 9.30
N ILE A 114 -12.68 -5.89 8.92
CA ILE A 114 -12.17 -5.76 7.56
C ILE A 114 -12.11 -7.14 6.91
N GLU A 115 -12.43 -7.17 5.63
CA GLU A 115 -12.25 -8.32 4.76
C GLU A 115 -11.26 -7.94 3.66
N LYS A 116 -10.37 -8.86 3.30
CA LYS A 116 -9.41 -8.63 2.23
C LYS A 116 -10.11 -8.85 0.89
N ASN A 117 -10.21 -7.80 0.08
CA ASN A 117 -10.57 -7.93 -1.32
C ASN A 117 -9.31 -8.37 -2.08
N TRP A 118 -9.27 -9.64 -2.48
CA TRP A 118 -8.15 -10.24 -3.18
C TRP A 118 -7.91 -9.63 -4.57
N MET A 119 -8.95 -9.11 -5.22
CA MET A 119 -8.87 -8.55 -6.58
C MET A 119 -8.09 -7.23 -6.61
N HIS A 120 -8.23 -6.42 -5.55
CA HIS A 120 -7.66 -5.07 -5.51
C HIS A 120 -6.61 -4.88 -4.41
N ASN A 121 -6.28 -5.93 -3.64
CA ASN A 121 -5.44 -5.87 -2.44
C ASN A 121 -5.88 -4.75 -1.47
N GLN A 122 -7.17 -4.44 -1.47
CA GLN A 122 -7.78 -3.42 -0.61
C GLN A 122 -8.58 -4.10 0.48
N HIS A 123 -8.68 -3.42 1.63
CA HIS A 123 -9.53 -3.87 2.72
C HIS A 123 -10.93 -3.30 2.52
N GLU A 124 -11.93 -4.17 2.49
CA GLU A 124 -13.32 -3.74 2.60
C GLU A 124 -13.71 -3.71 4.06
N ARG A 125 -14.18 -2.55 4.54
CA ARG A 125 -14.71 -2.40 5.91
C ARG A 125 -16.16 -2.83 5.94
N LYS A 126 -16.47 -3.83 6.76
CA LYS A 126 -17.82 -4.32 7.03
C LYS A 126 -18.27 -3.94 8.45
N THR A 127 -19.57 -4.00 8.68
CA THR A 127 -20.20 -3.67 9.96
C THR A 127 -21.08 -4.81 10.42
N ARG A 128 -20.94 -5.19 11.69
CA ARG A 128 -21.91 -6.05 12.38
C ARG A 128 -23.10 -5.17 12.74
N MET A 129 -24.05 -5.08 11.82
CA MET A 129 -25.18 -4.15 11.93
C MET A 129 -26.00 -4.42 13.20
N PRO A 130 -26.56 -3.40 13.87
CA PRO A 130 -27.37 -3.56 15.07
C PRO A 130 -28.50 -4.58 14.89
N GLU A 131 -29.17 -4.58 13.74
CA GLU A 131 -30.29 -5.47 13.43
C GLU A 131 -29.84 -6.94 13.48
N ASP A 132 -28.76 -7.26 12.79
CA ASP A 132 -28.15 -8.60 12.75
C ASP A 132 -27.57 -9.03 14.09
N ALA A 133 -26.91 -8.10 14.77
CA ALA A 133 -26.30 -8.35 16.08
C ALA A 133 -27.37 -8.61 17.14
N ASN A 134 -28.46 -7.86 17.14
CA ASN A 134 -29.55 -8.01 18.10
C ASN A 134 -30.31 -9.32 17.87
N GLN A 135 -30.36 -9.82 16.63
CA GLN A 135 -30.83 -11.18 16.31
C GLN A 135 -29.85 -12.29 16.72
N GLY A 136 -28.64 -11.93 17.17
CA GLY A 136 -27.64 -12.90 17.63
C GLY A 136 -26.91 -13.62 16.50
N LYS A 137 -26.82 -13.03 15.30
CA LYS A 137 -26.07 -13.62 14.17
C LYS A 137 -24.56 -13.74 14.45
N PHE A 138 -24.03 -13.03 15.45
CA PHE A 138 -22.60 -12.97 15.76
C PHE A 138 -22.19 -13.69 17.06
N LYS A 139 -22.95 -14.69 17.54
CA LYS A 139 -22.67 -15.42 18.81
C LYS A 139 -21.22 -15.88 18.99
N LYS A 140 -20.59 -16.44 17.95
CA LYS A 140 -19.19 -16.90 18.00
C LYS A 140 -18.23 -15.75 18.29
N PHE A 141 -18.44 -14.61 17.61
CA PHE A 141 -17.67 -13.40 17.84
C PHE A 141 -17.91 -12.84 19.25
N GLU A 142 -19.17 -12.74 19.67
CA GLU A 142 -19.54 -12.21 21.01
C GLU A 142 -18.83 -12.97 22.13
N LYS A 143 -18.79 -14.31 22.05
CA LYS A 143 -18.09 -15.15 23.03
C LYS A 143 -16.59 -14.84 23.08
N LYS A 144 -15.94 -14.70 21.92
CA LYS A 144 -14.51 -14.34 21.84
C LYS A 144 -14.25 -12.96 22.42
N GLU A 145 -15.08 -11.99 22.06
CA GLU A 145 -14.92 -10.59 22.48
C GLU A 145 -15.13 -10.40 23.98
N LEU A 146 -16.15 -11.05 24.56
CA LEU A 146 -16.38 -11.02 26.00
C LEU A 146 -15.26 -11.70 26.79
N SER A 147 -14.70 -12.80 26.27
CA SER A 147 -13.54 -13.46 26.87
C SER A 147 -12.31 -12.55 26.86
N ARG A 148 -12.04 -11.89 25.73
CA ARG A 148 -10.93 -10.92 25.59
C ARG A 148 -11.03 -9.80 26.63
N LYS A 149 -12.21 -9.20 26.80
CA LYS A 149 -12.47 -8.11 27.76
C LYS A 149 -12.39 -8.54 29.23
N ARG A 150 -12.40 -9.83 29.55
CA ARG A 150 -12.18 -10.32 30.92
C ARG A 150 -10.70 -10.50 31.25
N ARG A 151 -9.83 -10.56 30.25
CA ARG A 151 -8.40 -10.89 30.39
C ARG A 151 -7.48 -9.67 30.37
N GLY A 152 -8.00 -8.49 30.06
CA GLY A 152 -7.28 -7.23 30.04
C GLY A 152 -8.16 -6.12 30.59
#